data_AF-A0A7C3AMP7-F1
#
_entry.id   AF-A0A7C3AMP7-F1
#
_cell.length_a   1.000
_cell.length_b   1.000
_cell.length_c   1.000
_cell.angle_alpha   90.00
_cell.angle_beta   90.00
_cell.angle_gamma   90.00
#
_symmetry.space_group_name_H-M   'P 1'
#
loop_
_entity.id
_entity.type
_entity.pdbx_description
1 polymer ?
#
loop_
_entity_poly.entity_id
_entity_poly.type
_entity_poly.pdbx_seq_one_letter_code
_entity_poly.pdbx_strand_id
1 'polypeptide(L)' 'MHVVRREGESFEDFFARYKRGMNRSGILKDVKRHRFYLSPSESRRLKERQAARRRRRRTRR' A
#
# COMPACT_ATOMS: atom_id res chain seq x y z
N MET A 1 -11.72 -1.99 -4.95
CA MET A 1 -11.75 -0.84 -4.00
C MET A 1 -12.87 0.06 -4.50
N HIS A 2 -13.96 0.18 -3.74
CA HIS A 2 -15.14 0.93 -4.14
C HIS A 2 -15.36 2.04 -3.12
N VAL A 3 -15.20 3.29 -3.54
CA VAL A 3 -15.45 4.47 -2.71
C VAL A 3 -16.43 5.34 -3.48
N VAL A 4 -17.65 5.43 -2.96
CA VAL A 4 -18.70 6.29 -3.49
C VAL A 4 -18.68 7.61 -2.72
N ARG A 5 -18.93 8.70 -3.44
CA ARG A 5 -19.11 10.03 -2.84
C ARG A 5 -20.29 9.99 -1.89
N ARG A 6 -20.12 10.51 -0.68
CA ARG A 6 -21.23 10.64 0.27
C ARG A 6 -22.00 11.93 -0.03
N GLU A 7 -23.29 11.94 0.26
CA GLU A 7 -24.09 13.16 0.18
C GLU A 7 -23.55 14.22 1.16
N GLY A 8 -23.42 15.46 0.69
CA GLY A 8 -22.86 16.57 1.47
C GLY A 8 -21.33 16.57 1.63
N GLU A 9 -20.60 15.60 1.05
CA GLU A 9 -19.14 15.54 1.18
C GLU A 9 -18.43 16.49 0.19
N SER A 10 -17.39 17.18 0.69
CA SER A 10 -16.44 17.94 -0.13
C SER A 10 -15.61 17.02 -1.01
N PHE A 11 -15.19 17.51 -2.17
CA PHE A 11 -14.34 16.75 -3.11
C PHE A 11 -13.03 16.29 -2.46
N GLU A 12 -12.41 17.15 -1.64
CA GLU A 12 -11.14 16.86 -0.98
C GLU A 12 -11.23 15.67 0.00
N ASP A 13 -12.32 15.61 0.77
CA ASP A 13 -12.55 14.52 1.72
C ASP A 13 -12.79 13.19 1.01
N PHE A 14 -13.60 13.21 -0.05
CA PHE A 14 -13.80 12.06 -0.92
C PHE A 14 -12.45 11.57 -1.50
N PHE A 15 -11.64 12.49 -2.04
CA PHE A 15 -10.35 12.17 -2.62
C PHE A 15 -9.36 11.65 -1.59
N ALA A 16 -9.37 12.16 -0.36
CA ALA A 16 -8.56 11.65 0.74
C ALA A 16 -8.94 10.20 1.11
N ARG A 17 -10.25 9.89 1.19
CA ARG A 17 -10.73 8.52 1.42
C ARG A 17 -10.36 7.60 0.26
N TYR A 18 -10.49 8.08 -0.97
CA TYR A 18 -10.09 7.35 -2.16
C TYR A 18 -8.59 7.01 -2.13
N LYS A 19 -7.72 8.00 -1.93
CA LYS A 19 -6.26 7.77 -1.78
C LYS A 19 -5.93 6.79 -0.67
N ARG A 20 -6.63 6.84 0.47
CA ARG A 20 -6.43 5.91 1.59
C ARG A 20 -6.84 4.48 1.21
N GLY A 21 -7.97 4.31 0.52
CA GLY A 21 -8.42 3.01 0.03
C GLY A 21 -7.50 2.43 -1.04
N MET A 22 -6.96 3.24 -1.96
CA MET A 22 -5.98 2.84 -2.97
C MET A 22 -4.65 2.41 -2.30
N ASN A 23 -4.21 3.15 -1.29
CA ASN A 23 -3.01 2.78 -0.53
C ASN A 23 -3.21 1.50 0.30
N ARG A 24 -4.44 1.27 0.78
CA ARG A 24 -4.81 0.05 1.52
C ARG A 24 -4.91 -1.17 0.61
N SER A 25 -5.45 -1.03 -0.61
CA SER A 25 -5.54 -2.13 -1.57
C SER A 25 -4.17 -2.62 -2.00
N GLY A 26 -3.14 -1.75 -1.96
CA GLY A 26 -1.78 -2.13 -2.27
C GLY A 26 -1.50 -2.29 -3.76
N ILE A 27 -2.46 -1.97 -4.63
CA ILE A 27 -2.37 -2.17 -6.10
C ILE A 27 -1.08 -1.60 -6.70
N LEU A 28 -0.68 -0.38 -6.31
CA LEU A 28 0.55 0.25 -6.79
C LEU A 28 1.81 -0.51 -6.37
N LYS A 29 1.80 -1.15 -5.19
CA LYS A 29 2.92 -1.95 -4.71
C LYS A 29 3.01 -3.25 -5.48
N ASP A 30 1.87 -3.87 -5.80
CA ASP A 30 1.83 -5.09 -6.58
C ASP A 30 2.26 -4.84 -8.03
N VAL A 31 1.76 -3.78 -8.67
CA VAL A 31 2.23 -3.36 -10.00
C VAL A 31 3.74 -3.16 -10.00
N LYS A 32 4.29 -2.47 -8.99
CA LYS A 32 5.74 -2.28 -8.87
C LYS A 32 6.51 -3.59 -8.66
N ARG A 33 5.94 -4.55 -7.92
CA ARG A 33 6.56 -5.85 -7.65
C ARG A 33 6.63 -6.73 -8.90
N HIS A 34 5.63 -6.67 -9.77
CA HIS A 34 5.55 -7.49 -10.98
C HIS A 34 6.05 -6.77 -12.24
N ARG A 35 6.59 -5.54 -12.13
CA ARG A 35 7.12 -4.78 -13.27
C ARG A 35 8.31 -5.48 -13.95
N PHE A 36 9.04 -6.29 -13.21
CA PHE A 36 10.18 -7.07 -13.70
C PHE A 36 10.27 -8.38 -12.93
N TYR A 37 10.90 -9.39 -13.55
CA TYR A 37 11.18 -10.65 -12.87
C TYR A 37 12.14 -10.41 -11.69
N LEU A 38 11.84 -11.06 -10.58
CA LEU A 38 12.69 -11.13 -9.40
C LEU A 38 12.98 -12.60 -9.13
N SER A 39 14.25 -12.94 -8.93
CA SER A 39 14.60 -14.28 -8.51
C SER A 39 13.93 -14.62 -7.16
N PRO A 40 13.64 -15.91 -6.88
CA PRO A 40 13.05 -16.31 -5.60
C PRO A 40 13.83 -15.82 -4.38
N SER A 41 15.17 -15.82 -4.47
CA SER A 41 16.08 -15.33 -3.44
C SER A 41 15.93 -13.83 -3.19
N GLU A 42 15.84 -13.02 -4.24
CA GLU A 42 15.64 -11.58 -4.10
C GLU A 42 14.26 -11.22 -3.57
N SER A 43 13.23 -11.93 -4.03
CA SER A 43 11.86 -11.80 -3.52
C SER A 43 11.80 -12.10 -2.02
N ARG A 44 12.46 -13.17 -1.57
CA ARG A 44 12.60 -13.52 -0.15
C ARG A 44 13.30 -12.42 0.65
N ARG A 45 14.46 -11.95 0.17
CA ARG A 45 15.23 -10.88 0.81
C ARG A 45 14.43 -9.57 0.91
N LEU A 46 13.66 -9.24 -0.13
CA LEU A 46 12.78 -8.08 -0.13
C LEU A 46 11.65 -8.21 0.89
N LYS A 47 11.03 -9.39 1.00
CA LYS A 47 9.98 -9.70 1.98
C LYS A 47 10.50 -9.57 3.42
N GLU A 48 11.69 -10.12 3.71
CA GLU A 48 12.34 -10.03 5.01
C GLU A 48 12.67 -8.58 5.39
N ARG A 49 13.28 -7.81 4.48
CA ARG A 49 13.55 -6.38 4.68
C ARG A 49 12.28 -5.59 4.97
N GLN A 50 11.19 -5.85 4.24
CA GLN A 50 9.91 -5.21 4.49
C GLN A 50 9.34 -5.57 5.86
N ALA A 51 9.42 -6.84 6.27
CA ALA A 51 8.97 -7.29 7.58
C ALA A 51 9.78 -6.65 8.71
N ALA A 52 11.12 -6.62 8.59
CA ALA A 52 11.99 -5.94 9.55
C ALA A 52 11.66 -4.45 9.66
N ARG A 53 11.42 -3.76 8.54
CA ARG A 53 10.99 -2.35 8.55
C ARG A 53 9.65 -2.15 9.25
N ARG A 54 8.68 -3.06 9.08
CA ARG A 54 7.39 -3.02 9.78
C ARG A 54 7.56 -3.23 11.29
N ARG A 55 8.40 -4.19 11.71
CA ARG A 55 8.73 -4.43 13.13
C ARG A 55 9.35 -3.19 13.78
N ARG A 56 10.39 -2.61 13.17
CA ARG A 56 11.04 -1.37 13.65
C ARG A 56 10.08 -0.18 13.78
N ARG A 57 9.05 -0.10 12.93
CA ARG A 57 8.03 0.96 13.01
C ARG A 57 7.03 0.72 14.14
N ARG A 58 6.75 -0.54 14.48
CA ARG A 58 5.87 -0.89 15.60
C ARG A 58 6.53 -0.59 16.95
N THR A 59 7.83 -0.86 17.08
CA THR A 59 8.56 -0.63 18.34
C THR A 59 8.92 0.83 18.61
N ARG A 60 8.81 1.71 17.60
CA ARG A 60 9.02 3.16 17.75
C ARG A 60 7.75 3.92 18.12
N ARG A 61 6.59 3.25 18.07
CA ARG A 61 5.33 3.76 18.60
C ARG A 61 5.25 3.38 20.06
#